data_AF-A0A3D6B6I4-F1
#
_entry.id   AF-A0A3D6B6I4-F1
#
_cell.length_a   1.000
_cell.length_b   1.000
_cell.length_c   1.000
_cell.angle_alpha   90.00
_cell.angle_beta   90.00
_cell.angle_gamma   90.00
#
_symmetry.space_group_name_H-M   'P 1'
#
loop_
_entity.id
_entity.type
_entity.pdbx_description
1 polymer ?
#
loop_
_entity_poly.entity_id
_entity_poly.type
_entity_poly.pdbx_seq_one_letter_code
_entity_poly.pdbx_strand_id
1 'polypeptide(L)'
;MKSELKILIIGGCFPVQDNISRENLYHQILKKKIEKSSAIKVEINIVQYEKFYPTLEKIKFAIDRQHPDVIIFHIRVEQILRMIKFYFRYHDKNENFRRGFNLALLNISIPEKESFNLSHRSVNGDLHKKSHRILIFFNYLIGYLVLNQIYSFKIYKKLVLHFTELADKEYCKIIFTGPVSRPTTFWESYTSLILNYYMKKFISNKLEKPYLEFLGTHENQKFLFFDDYIRVNETGHNRIANLLFETLRKMEPSIIN
;
A
#
# COMPACT_ATOMS: atom_id res chain seq x y z
N MET A 1 -27.01 -21.04 1.66
CA MET A 1 -25.57 -20.78 1.46
C MET A 1 -25.43 -19.53 0.63
N LYS A 2 -24.38 -18.74 0.88
CA LYS A 2 -24.08 -17.55 0.09
C LYS A 2 -23.62 -17.97 -1.31
N SER A 3 -24.21 -17.42 -2.37
CA SER A 3 -23.88 -17.78 -3.76
C SER A 3 -22.69 -17.01 -4.34
N GLU A 4 -22.34 -15.88 -3.70
CA GLU A 4 -21.29 -14.98 -4.16
C GLU A 4 -20.49 -14.41 -2.99
N LEU A 5 -19.17 -14.34 -3.14
CA LEU A 5 -18.24 -13.68 -2.23
C LEU A 5 -17.71 -12.40 -2.87
N LYS A 6 -17.90 -11.26 -2.22
CA LYS A 6 -17.44 -9.96 -2.68
C LYS A 6 -16.18 -9.52 -1.95
N ILE A 7 -15.11 -9.29 -2.68
CA ILE A 7 -13.82 -8.84 -2.14
C ILE A 7 -13.50 -7.46 -2.68
N LEU A 8 -13.24 -6.51 -1.78
CA LEU A 8 -12.72 -5.18 -2.12
C LEU A 8 -11.23 -5.11 -1.79
N ILE A 9 -10.40 -4.89 -2.80
CA ILE A 9 -8.96 -4.69 -2.65
C ILE A 9 -8.67 -3.20 -2.70
N ILE A 10 -7.99 -2.70 -1.68
CA ILE A 10 -7.57 -1.31 -1.57
C ILE A 10 -6.06 -1.26 -1.66
N GLY A 11 -5.53 -0.74 -2.77
CA GLY A 11 -4.10 -0.85 -3.07
C GLY A 11 -3.54 0.21 -3.99
N GLY A 12 -2.30 -0.02 -4.43
CA GLY A 12 -1.62 0.82 -5.42
C GLY A 12 -1.68 0.23 -6.83
N CYS A 13 -0.57 0.33 -7.55
CA CYS A 13 -0.40 -0.27 -8.87
C CYS A 13 -0.25 -1.81 -8.85
N PHE A 14 0.04 -2.39 -7.68
CA PHE A 14 0.30 -3.82 -7.54
C PHE A 14 -0.84 -4.73 -8.04
N PRO A 15 -2.13 -4.44 -7.80
CA PRO A 15 -3.24 -5.24 -8.34
C PRO A 15 -3.48 -5.05 -9.84
N VAL A 16 -2.80 -4.13 -10.53
CA VAL A 16 -3.07 -3.76 -11.93
C VAL A 16 -1.79 -3.64 -12.79
N GLN A 17 -0.77 -4.43 -12.47
CA GLN A 17 0.49 -4.40 -13.21
C GLN A 17 0.29 -4.74 -14.70
N ASP A 18 0.90 -3.94 -15.57
CA ASP A 18 0.82 -4.05 -17.04
C ASP A 18 1.75 -5.11 -17.62
N ASN A 19 2.79 -5.47 -16.88
CA ASN A 19 3.86 -6.37 -17.31
C ASN A 19 3.64 -7.84 -16.95
N ILE A 20 2.42 -8.19 -16.52
CA ILE A 20 1.98 -9.55 -16.25
C ILE A 20 0.60 -9.73 -16.85
N SER A 21 0.32 -10.90 -17.41
CA SER A 21 -1.00 -11.17 -17.96
C SER A 21 -2.07 -11.10 -16.86
N ARG A 22 -3.27 -10.63 -17.23
CA ARG A 22 -4.33 -10.32 -16.27
C ARG A 22 -4.68 -11.54 -15.41
N GLU A 23 -4.75 -12.71 -16.02
CA GLU A 23 -5.06 -13.98 -15.38
C GLU A 23 -4.02 -14.46 -14.36
N ASN A 24 -2.80 -13.91 -14.44
CA ASN A 24 -1.68 -14.19 -13.56
C ASN A 24 -1.52 -13.15 -12.45
N LEU A 25 -2.38 -12.12 -12.40
CA LEU A 25 -2.46 -11.22 -11.26
C LEU A 25 -2.99 -11.98 -10.03
N TYR A 26 -2.37 -11.72 -8.87
CA TYR A 26 -2.64 -12.48 -7.63
C TYR A 26 -4.14 -12.56 -7.28
N HIS A 27 -4.92 -11.51 -7.55
CA HIS A 27 -6.32 -11.47 -7.22
C HIS A 27 -7.16 -12.36 -8.17
N GLN A 28 -6.75 -12.49 -9.44
CA GLN A 28 -7.37 -13.45 -10.37
C GLN A 28 -7.00 -14.89 -10.01
N ILE A 29 -5.75 -15.14 -9.61
CA ILE A 29 -5.33 -16.45 -9.10
C ILE A 29 -6.12 -16.81 -7.83
N LEU A 30 -6.27 -15.87 -6.91
CA LEU A 30 -7.06 -16.03 -5.68
C LEU A 30 -8.51 -16.37 -5.99
N LYS A 31 -9.15 -15.60 -6.88
CA LYS A 31 -10.51 -15.85 -7.36
C LYS A 31 -10.66 -17.29 -7.86
N LYS A 32 -9.81 -17.71 -8.80
CA LYS A 32 -9.83 -19.08 -9.35
C LYS A 32 -9.67 -20.15 -8.27
N LYS A 33 -8.85 -19.92 -7.25
CA LYS A 33 -8.66 -20.86 -6.14
C LYS A 33 -9.91 -21.03 -5.29
N ILE A 34 -10.55 -19.91 -4.92
CA ILE A 34 -11.78 -19.92 -4.11
C ILE A 34 -12.93 -20.56 -4.90
N GLU A 35 -13.14 -20.15 -6.15
CA GLU A 35 -14.23 -20.68 -6.98
C GLU A 35 -14.10 -22.19 -7.20
N LYS A 36 -12.86 -22.69 -7.34
CA LYS A 36 -12.58 -24.13 -7.44
C LYS A 36 -12.78 -24.89 -6.13
N SER A 37 -12.53 -24.28 -4.97
CA SER A 37 -12.61 -24.98 -3.68
C SER A 37 -14.03 -24.99 -3.09
N SER A 38 -14.87 -24.02 -3.43
CA SER A 38 -16.13 -23.77 -2.72
C SER A 38 -17.39 -23.72 -3.58
N ALA A 39 -17.27 -23.83 -4.91
CA ALA A 39 -18.36 -23.64 -5.87
C ALA A 39 -19.11 -22.30 -5.74
N ILE A 40 -18.54 -21.32 -5.03
CA ILE A 40 -19.07 -19.97 -4.86
C ILE A 40 -18.44 -19.06 -5.91
N LYS A 41 -19.23 -18.17 -6.50
CA LYS A 41 -18.73 -17.13 -7.42
C LYS A 41 -17.99 -16.05 -6.64
N VAL A 42 -16.86 -15.55 -7.16
CA VAL A 42 -16.11 -14.47 -6.51
C VAL A 42 -16.13 -13.21 -7.36
N GLU A 43 -16.57 -12.11 -6.76
CA GLU A 43 -16.46 -10.76 -7.31
C GLU A 43 -15.28 -10.05 -6.62
N ILE A 44 -14.36 -9.50 -7.42
CA ILE A 44 -13.24 -8.72 -6.89
C ILE A 44 -13.26 -7.34 -7.50
N ASN A 45 -13.39 -6.33 -6.64
CA ASN A 45 -13.27 -4.93 -7.00
C ASN A 45 -11.96 -4.36 -6.46
N ILE A 46 -11.36 -3.42 -7.18
CA ILE A 46 -10.08 -2.81 -6.83
C ILE A 46 -10.26 -1.30 -6.76
N VAL A 47 -9.89 -0.70 -5.64
CA VAL A 47 -9.77 0.74 -5.46
C VAL A 47 -8.31 1.10 -5.31
N GLN A 48 -7.82 1.92 -6.24
CA GLN A 48 -6.47 2.46 -6.18
C GLN A 48 -6.42 3.72 -5.32
N TYR A 49 -5.37 3.83 -4.51
CA TYR A 49 -5.19 5.00 -3.66
C TYR A 49 -3.78 5.57 -3.73
N GLU A 50 -3.65 6.87 -3.98
CA GLU A 50 -2.35 7.52 -4.18
C GLU A 50 -1.90 8.41 -3.01
N LYS A 51 -2.87 8.94 -2.26
CA LYS A 51 -2.68 9.83 -1.08
C LYS A 51 -3.56 9.29 0.08
N PHE A 52 -3.47 9.81 1.31
CA PHE A 52 -4.41 9.34 2.36
C PHE A 52 -5.73 10.11 2.34
N TYR A 53 -5.70 11.43 2.16
CA TYR A 53 -6.90 12.27 2.28
C TYR A 53 -8.02 11.98 1.25
N PRO A 54 -7.80 12.01 -0.08
CA PRO A 54 -8.87 11.73 -1.06
C PRO A 54 -9.30 10.25 -1.09
N THR A 55 -8.57 9.40 -0.38
CA THR A 55 -8.71 7.95 -0.44
C THR A 55 -9.78 7.45 0.51
N LEU A 56 -9.95 8.11 1.65
CA LEU A 56 -10.99 7.80 2.64
C LEU A 56 -12.38 7.85 2.00
N GLU A 57 -12.70 8.95 1.33
CA GLU A 57 -14.01 9.13 0.68
C GLU A 57 -14.24 8.12 -0.45
N LYS A 58 -13.21 7.86 -1.27
CA LYS A 58 -13.28 6.85 -2.35
C LYS A 58 -13.55 5.45 -1.81
N ILE A 59 -12.91 5.08 -0.71
CA ILE A 59 -13.08 3.76 -0.11
C ILE A 59 -14.44 3.65 0.56
N LYS A 60 -14.86 4.68 1.30
CA LYS A 60 -16.21 4.72 1.89
C LYS A 60 -17.26 4.56 0.81
N PHE A 61 -17.18 5.34 -0.27
CA PHE A 61 -18.09 5.22 -1.40
C PHE A 61 -18.07 3.80 -2.03
N ALA A 62 -16.90 3.18 -2.14
CA ALA A 62 -16.79 1.83 -2.67
C ALA A 62 -17.44 0.78 -1.75
N ILE A 63 -17.24 0.89 -0.43
CA ILE A 63 -17.85 0.01 0.57
C ILE A 63 -19.38 0.18 0.55
N ASP A 64 -19.87 1.42 0.63
CA ASP A 64 -21.31 1.75 0.62
C ASP A 64 -22.00 1.25 -0.65
N ARG A 65 -21.31 1.26 -1.81
CA ARG A 65 -21.89 0.85 -3.09
C ARG A 65 -21.80 -0.65 -3.35
N GLN A 66 -20.71 -1.30 -2.96
CA GLN A 66 -20.44 -2.68 -3.34
C GLN A 66 -20.83 -3.68 -2.27
N HIS A 67 -20.92 -3.24 -1.01
CA HIS A 67 -21.14 -4.07 0.18
C HIS A 67 -20.20 -5.30 0.18
N PRO A 68 -18.88 -5.08 0.27
CA PRO A 68 -17.92 -6.18 0.24
C PRO A 68 -18.01 -7.03 1.51
N ASP A 69 -17.75 -8.32 1.37
CA ASP A 69 -17.66 -9.25 2.50
C ASP A 69 -16.29 -9.22 3.14
N VAL A 70 -15.27 -9.00 2.30
CA VAL A 70 -13.88 -8.93 2.69
C VAL A 70 -13.24 -7.70 2.08
N ILE A 71 -12.53 -6.94 2.91
CA ILE A 71 -11.65 -5.85 2.51
C ILE A 71 -10.20 -6.32 2.66
N ILE A 72 -9.42 -6.22 1.60
CA ILE A 72 -7.97 -6.44 1.61
C ILE A 72 -7.29 -5.09 1.49
N PHE A 73 -6.71 -4.60 2.58
CA PHE A 73 -6.07 -3.29 2.63
C PHE A 73 -4.54 -3.43 2.52
N HIS A 74 -3.97 -2.88 1.45
CA HIS A 74 -2.53 -2.89 1.24
C HIS A 74 -1.89 -1.69 1.91
N ILE A 75 -0.99 -1.94 2.86
CA ILE A 75 -0.14 -0.89 3.40
C ILE A 75 0.93 -0.54 2.38
N ARG A 76 1.17 0.75 2.16
CA ARG A 76 2.11 1.24 1.15
C ARG A 76 3.11 2.20 1.77
N VAL A 77 4.38 2.00 1.42
CA VAL A 77 5.49 2.83 1.91
C VAL A 77 5.58 4.19 1.18
N GLU A 78 5.14 4.25 -0.08
CA GLU A 78 5.21 5.44 -0.94
C GLU A 78 4.61 6.70 -0.30
N GLN A 79 3.44 6.58 0.34
CA GLN A 79 2.76 7.70 0.99
C GLN A 79 3.54 8.19 2.21
N ILE A 80 4.14 7.27 2.97
CA ILE A 80 5.04 7.61 4.09
C ILE A 80 6.29 8.32 3.57
N LEU A 81 6.92 7.80 2.53
CA LEU A 81 8.15 8.40 1.97
C LEU A 81 7.93 9.86 1.55
N ARG A 82 6.77 10.17 0.96
CA ARG A 82 6.41 11.56 0.61
C ARG A 82 6.37 12.48 1.83
N MET A 83 5.89 11.98 2.95
CA MET A 83 5.76 12.72 4.20
C MET A 83 7.02 12.71 5.06
N ILE A 84 8.00 11.84 4.78
CA ILE A 84 9.29 11.85 5.47
C ILE A 84 10.19 12.97 4.93
N LYS A 85 10.23 13.16 3.61
CA LYS A 85 11.13 14.14 2.95
C LYS A 85 11.09 15.49 3.67
N PHE A 86 12.26 16.01 4.01
CA PHE A 86 12.40 17.33 4.63
C PHE A 86 12.06 18.47 3.67
N TYR A 87 12.40 18.33 2.39
CA TYR A 87 12.21 19.32 1.35
C TYR A 87 11.35 18.74 0.23
N PHE A 88 10.36 19.51 -0.22
CA PHE A 88 9.47 19.09 -1.29
C PHE A 88 9.08 20.25 -2.21
N ARG A 89 8.56 19.88 -3.38
CA ARG A 89 8.10 20.78 -4.44
C ARG A 89 6.62 20.54 -4.64
N TYR A 90 5.84 21.60 -4.81
CA TYR A 90 4.39 21.52 -4.98
C TYR A 90 3.90 22.65 -5.89
N HIS A 91 2.67 22.53 -6.39
CA HIS A 91 1.98 23.62 -7.07
C HIS A 91 1.04 24.32 -6.08
N ASP A 92 1.06 25.65 -6.04
CA ASP A 92 0.07 26.39 -5.26
C ASP A 92 -1.31 26.40 -5.95
N LYS A 93 -2.30 27.03 -5.33
CA LYS A 93 -3.68 27.11 -5.87
C LYS A 93 -3.76 27.79 -7.25
N ASN A 94 -2.73 28.57 -7.61
CA ASN A 94 -2.62 29.26 -8.89
C ASN A 94 -1.71 28.47 -9.86
N GLU A 95 -1.47 27.19 -9.58
CA GLU A 95 -0.59 26.29 -10.33
C GLU A 95 0.88 26.75 -10.40
N ASN A 96 1.30 27.70 -9.57
CA ASN A 96 2.70 28.12 -9.56
C ASN A 96 3.57 27.12 -8.82
N PHE A 97 4.74 26.88 -9.37
CA PHE A 97 5.72 26.01 -8.74
C PHE A 97 6.28 26.64 -7.46
N ARG A 98 6.15 25.93 -6.34
CA ARG A 98 6.65 26.32 -5.03
C ARG A 98 7.53 25.24 -4.42
N ARG A 99 8.28 25.65 -3.39
CA ARG A 99 9.20 24.81 -2.62
C ARG A 99 8.88 24.99 -1.15
N GLY A 100 8.92 23.90 -0.38
CA GLY A 100 8.60 23.92 1.04
C GLY A 100 9.50 23.01 1.85
N PHE A 101 9.63 23.34 3.13
CA PHE A 101 10.22 22.48 4.14
C PHE A 101 9.09 21.82 4.93
N ASN A 102 9.13 20.51 5.01
CA ASN A 102 8.22 19.68 5.78
C ASN A 102 8.75 19.56 7.21
N LEU A 103 8.14 20.33 8.09
CA LEU A 103 8.35 20.30 9.53
C LEU A 103 7.05 19.84 10.16
N ALA A 104 6.74 18.56 9.98
CA ALA A 104 5.42 18.02 10.27
C ALA A 104 5.03 18.15 11.76
N LEU A 105 6.01 18.10 12.67
CA LEU A 105 5.79 18.34 14.10
C LEU A 105 5.33 19.76 14.43
N LEU A 106 5.69 20.74 13.60
CA LEU A 106 5.26 22.13 13.73
C LEU A 106 3.98 22.41 12.93
N ASN A 107 3.40 21.40 12.27
CA ASN A 107 2.26 21.53 11.35
C ASN A 107 2.52 22.52 10.20
N ILE A 108 3.79 22.75 9.85
CA ILE A 108 4.20 23.64 8.76
C ILE A 108 4.36 22.83 7.48
N SER A 109 3.63 23.23 6.43
CA SER A 109 3.79 22.75 5.05
C SER A 109 3.76 21.21 4.93
N ILE A 110 2.59 20.60 5.17
CA ILE A 110 2.42 19.14 5.09
C ILE A 110 2.26 18.72 3.62
N PRO A 111 3.17 17.89 3.08
CA PRO A 111 3.11 17.44 1.70
C PRO A 111 1.74 16.91 1.28
N GLU A 112 1.08 16.16 2.16
CA GLU A 112 -0.18 15.51 1.83
C GLU A 112 -1.33 16.48 1.47
N LYS A 113 -1.28 17.71 1.99
CA LYS A 113 -2.30 18.74 1.74
C LYS A 113 -2.08 19.49 0.43
N GLU A 114 -0.87 19.42 -0.12
CA GLU A 114 -0.50 20.14 -1.33
C GLU A 114 -0.71 19.27 -2.59
N SER A 115 -1.16 19.89 -3.67
CA SER A 115 -1.36 19.25 -4.97
C SER A 115 0.00 18.93 -5.62
N PHE A 116 0.50 17.74 -5.33
CA PHE A 116 1.58 17.15 -6.12
C PHE A 116 1.08 16.73 -7.50
N ASN A 117 1.25 17.58 -8.49
CA ASN A 117 1.41 17.13 -9.87
C ASN A 117 2.90 16.87 -10.11
N LEU A 118 3.37 15.68 -9.71
CA LEU A 118 4.63 15.18 -10.25
C LEU A 118 4.32 14.64 -11.64
N SER A 119 4.26 15.54 -12.63
CA SER A 119 4.45 15.11 -14.00
C SER A 119 5.78 14.38 -14.04
N HIS A 120 5.76 13.07 -14.32
CA HIS A 120 6.94 12.25 -14.59
C HIS A 120 7.64 12.80 -15.85
N ARG A 121 8.37 13.92 -15.72
CA ARG A 121 9.36 14.29 -16.72
C ARG A 121 10.59 13.46 -16.41
N SER A 122 10.79 12.40 -17.20
CA SER A 122 12.05 11.68 -17.27
C SER A 122 13.15 12.67 -17.63
N VAL A 123 13.93 13.10 -16.64
CA VAL A 123 15.14 13.87 -16.91
C VAL A 123 16.18 12.89 -17.43
N ASN A 124 16.16 12.67 -18.73
CA ASN A 124 17.24 12.05 -19.48
C ASN A 124 18.45 12.99 -19.40
N GLY A 125 19.37 12.72 -18.47
CA GLY A 125 20.64 13.42 -18.33
C GLY A 125 21.56 12.67 -17.39
N ASP A 126 22.48 11.87 -17.94
CA ASP A 126 23.31 10.92 -17.19
C ASP A 126 24.30 11.55 -16.20
N LEU A 127 24.69 12.82 -16.38
CA LEU A 127 25.68 13.49 -15.54
C LEU A 127 25.12 14.03 -14.20
N HIS A 128 23.82 14.32 -14.11
CA HIS A 128 23.20 14.80 -12.86
C HIS A 128 22.74 13.67 -11.92
N LYS A 129 22.89 12.40 -12.32
CA LYS A 129 22.31 11.26 -11.59
C LYS A 129 22.96 11.01 -10.22
N LYS A 130 24.28 11.20 -10.06
CA LYS A 130 24.98 10.92 -8.79
C LYS A 130 24.71 11.99 -7.72
N SER A 131 24.90 13.26 -8.04
CA SER A 131 24.64 14.36 -7.10
C SER A 131 23.16 14.43 -6.71
N HIS A 132 22.25 14.18 -7.66
CA HIS A 132 20.82 14.11 -7.37
C HIS A 132 20.46 12.97 -6.40
N ARG A 133 21.06 11.78 -6.55
CA ARG A 133 20.88 10.66 -5.61
C ARG A 133 21.35 11.01 -4.19
N ILE A 134 22.48 11.69 -4.07
CA ILE A 134 23.01 12.16 -2.78
C ILE A 134 22.04 13.18 -2.14
N LEU A 135 21.53 14.14 -2.93
CA LEU A 135 20.54 15.10 -2.43
C LEU A 135 19.23 14.43 -2.00
N ILE A 136 18.74 13.43 -2.75
CA ILE A 136 17.57 12.64 -2.34
C ILE A 136 17.86 11.93 -1.02
N PHE A 137 19.03 11.31 -0.89
CA PHE A 137 19.42 10.61 0.33
C PHE A 137 19.43 11.53 1.54
N PHE A 138 20.08 12.70 1.45
CA PHE A 138 20.10 13.69 2.52
C PHE A 138 18.71 14.26 2.82
N ASN A 139 17.86 14.43 1.80
CA ASN A 139 16.49 14.92 2.01
C ASN A 139 15.66 13.97 2.89
N TYR A 140 15.81 12.65 2.71
CA TYR A 140 15.20 11.67 3.61
C TYR A 140 15.91 11.62 4.96
N LEU A 141 17.25 11.64 5.00
CA LEU A 141 18.02 11.62 6.25
C LEU A 141 17.61 12.76 7.18
N ILE A 142 17.60 14.00 6.68
CA ILE A 142 17.18 15.18 7.45
C ILE A 142 15.71 15.04 7.85
N GLY A 143 14.86 14.53 6.96
CA GLY A 143 13.46 14.24 7.25
C GLY A 143 13.28 13.31 8.46
N TYR A 144 14.11 12.26 8.54
CA TYR A 144 14.16 11.34 9.67
C TYR A 144 14.67 12.02 10.95
N LEU A 145 15.70 12.88 10.85
CA LEU A 145 16.26 13.62 11.98
C LEU A 145 15.25 14.60 12.59
N VAL A 146 14.43 15.26 11.77
CA VAL A 146 13.36 16.16 12.25
C VAL A 146 12.06 15.42 12.63
N LEU A 147 12.11 14.08 12.71
CA LEU A 147 11.03 13.21 13.20
C LEU A 147 9.77 13.18 12.32
N ASN A 148 9.87 13.51 11.03
CA ASN A 148 8.74 13.44 10.10
C ASN A 148 8.16 12.03 9.95
N GLN A 149 8.97 10.99 10.09
CA GLN A 149 8.56 9.58 10.11
C GLN A 149 7.57 9.27 11.24
N ILE A 150 7.75 9.84 12.43
CA ILE A 150 6.86 9.59 13.57
C ILE A 150 5.48 10.17 13.28
N TYR A 151 5.44 11.39 12.74
CA TYR A 151 4.20 12.03 12.30
C TYR A 151 3.51 11.21 11.21
N SER A 152 4.27 10.75 10.22
CA SER A 152 3.76 9.95 9.10
C SER A 152 3.15 8.63 9.57
N PHE A 153 3.80 7.92 10.49
CA PHE A 153 3.25 6.69 11.08
C PHE A 153 2.01 6.94 11.93
N LYS A 154 1.92 8.07 12.65
CA LYS A 154 0.71 8.46 13.39
C LYS A 154 -0.47 8.67 12.44
N ILE A 155 -0.28 9.33 11.30
CA ILE A 155 -1.34 9.50 10.30
C ILE A 155 -1.77 8.16 9.73
N TYR A 156 -0.83 7.31 9.35
CA TYR A 156 -1.14 5.98 8.83
C TYR A 156 -1.89 5.13 9.86
N LYS A 157 -1.50 5.20 11.14
CA LYS A 157 -2.20 4.52 12.23
C LYS A 157 -3.66 4.98 12.35
N LYS A 158 -3.91 6.29 12.25
CA LYS A 158 -5.28 6.84 12.25
C LYS A 158 -6.09 6.34 11.06
N LEU A 159 -5.47 6.25 9.89
CA LEU A 159 -6.09 5.70 8.70
C LEU A 159 -6.50 4.23 8.88
N VAL A 160 -5.59 3.40 9.41
CA VAL A 160 -5.85 1.99 9.71
C VAL A 160 -7.01 1.84 10.69
N LEU A 161 -7.01 2.63 11.78
CA LEU A 161 -8.12 2.65 12.74
C LEU A 161 -9.44 2.99 12.07
N HIS A 162 -9.47 4.04 11.26
CA HIS A 162 -10.68 4.46 10.58
C HIS A 162 -11.22 3.38 9.62
N PHE A 163 -10.35 2.66 8.90
CA PHE A 163 -10.80 1.55 8.06
C PHE A 163 -11.27 0.35 8.86
N THR A 164 -10.66 0.07 10.01
CA THR A 164 -11.15 -0.97 10.91
C THR A 164 -12.53 -0.62 11.44
N GLU A 165 -12.74 0.60 11.94
CA GLU A 165 -14.04 1.08 12.41
C GLU A 165 -15.11 1.04 11.31
N LEU A 166 -14.76 1.46 10.09
CA LEU A 166 -15.65 1.41 8.95
C LEU A 166 -16.01 -0.03 8.54
N ALA A 167 -15.01 -0.93 8.49
CA ALA A 167 -15.24 -2.33 8.18
C ALA A 167 -16.12 -3.01 9.24
N ASP A 168 -15.86 -2.77 10.52
CA ASP A 168 -16.62 -3.35 11.63
C ASP A 168 -18.07 -2.83 11.62
N LYS A 169 -18.29 -1.55 11.32
CA LYS A 169 -19.63 -0.96 11.19
C LYS A 169 -20.45 -1.60 10.05
N GLU A 170 -19.81 -1.87 8.92
CA GLU A 170 -20.44 -2.46 7.74
C GLU A 170 -20.42 -3.99 7.76
N TYR A 171 -20.02 -4.61 8.88
CA TYR A 171 -19.89 -6.06 9.06
C TYR A 171 -18.98 -6.75 8.02
N CYS A 172 -18.00 -6.01 7.50
CA CYS A 172 -17.00 -6.50 6.57
C CYS A 172 -15.80 -7.09 7.32
N LYS A 173 -15.30 -8.24 6.89
CA LYS A 173 -14.01 -8.75 7.36
C LYS A 173 -12.88 -7.94 6.74
N ILE A 174 -11.82 -7.68 7.49
CA ILE A 174 -10.65 -6.93 6.98
C ILE A 174 -9.36 -7.72 7.15
N ILE A 175 -8.55 -7.73 6.09
CA ILE A 175 -7.20 -8.28 6.06
C ILE A 175 -6.25 -7.14 5.72
N PHE A 176 -5.28 -6.91 6.58
CA PHE A 176 -4.19 -5.98 6.29
C PHE A 176 -3.01 -6.72 5.69
N THR A 177 -2.29 -6.04 4.80
CA THR A 177 -1.12 -6.59 4.15
C THR A 177 0.01 -5.58 4.26
N GLY A 178 1.20 -6.07 4.58
CA GLY A 178 2.38 -5.22 4.78
C GLY A 178 2.88 -4.59 3.48
N PRO A 179 3.72 -3.55 3.59
CA PRO A 179 4.32 -2.93 2.43
C PRO A 179 5.20 -3.91 1.66
N VAL A 180 5.13 -3.81 0.34
CA VAL A 180 6.10 -4.48 -0.54
C VAL A 180 7.43 -3.74 -0.44
N SER A 181 8.42 -4.38 0.17
CA SER A 181 9.78 -3.86 0.26
C SER A 181 10.48 -4.05 -1.09
N ARG A 182 10.74 -2.96 -1.81
CA ARG A 182 11.39 -3.00 -3.14
C ARG A 182 12.91 -2.91 -3.04
N PRO A 183 13.69 -3.79 -3.72
CA PRO A 183 15.15 -3.81 -3.61
C PRO A 183 15.88 -2.59 -4.19
N THR A 184 15.16 -1.57 -4.61
CA THR A 184 15.66 -0.51 -5.48
C THR A 184 16.29 0.66 -4.73
N THR A 185 15.76 1.04 -3.56
CA THR A 185 16.29 2.19 -2.80
C THR A 185 16.42 1.89 -1.31
N PHE A 186 17.53 2.36 -0.72
CA PHE A 186 17.81 2.20 0.71
C PHE A 186 16.66 2.71 1.59
N TRP A 187 16.14 3.91 1.31
CA TRP A 187 15.07 4.51 2.11
C TRP A 187 13.74 3.78 1.94
N GLU A 188 13.36 3.37 0.72
CA GLU A 188 12.13 2.59 0.53
C GLU A 188 12.18 1.26 1.27
N SER A 189 13.31 0.56 1.19
CA SER A 189 13.59 -0.66 1.95
C SER A 189 13.50 -0.39 3.46
N TYR A 190 14.34 0.50 3.99
CA TYR A 190 14.42 0.83 5.40
C TYR A 190 13.08 1.29 5.98
N THR A 191 12.38 2.20 5.31
CA THR A 191 11.04 2.65 5.72
C THR A 191 10.03 1.51 5.67
N SER A 192 10.08 0.63 4.66
CA SER A 192 9.19 -0.54 4.57
C SER A 192 9.39 -1.49 5.74
N LEU A 193 10.64 -1.78 6.13
CA LEU A 193 10.96 -2.63 7.29
C LEU A 193 10.34 -2.09 8.57
N ILE A 194 10.59 -0.80 8.85
CA ILE A 194 10.09 -0.16 10.07
C ILE A 194 8.57 -0.08 10.06
N LEU A 195 7.98 0.34 8.93
CA LEU A 195 6.54 0.44 8.79
C LEU A 195 5.88 -0.93 8.96
N ASN A 196 6.44 -1.98 8.36
CA ASN A 196 5.93 -3.33 8.46
C ASN A 196 5.95 -3.83 9.91
N TYR A 197 7.08 -3.66 10.61
CA TYR A 197 7.18 -4.01 12.03
C TYR A 197 6.15 -3.25 12.88
N TYR A 198 6.07 -1.94 12.70
CA TYR A 198 5.15 -1.09 13.46
C TYR A 198 3.69 -1.46 13.21
N MET A 199 3.30 -1.65 11.95
CA MET A 199 1.93 -1.96 11.57
C MET A 199 1.53 -3.38 11.94
N LYS A 200 2.42 -4.37 11.78
CA LYS A 200 2.18 -5.74 12.27
C LYS A 200 1.88 -5.74 13.76
N LYS A 201 2.74 -5.11 14.56
CA LYS A 201 2.55 -5.01 16.02
C LYS A 201 1.25 -4.30 16.37
N PHE A 202 0.93 -3.21 15.68
CA PHE A 202 -0.30 -2.46 15.94
C PHE A 202 -1.56 -3.26 15.56
N ILE A 203 -1.60 -3.80 14.34
CA ILE A 203 -2.79 -4.45 13.77
C ILE A 203 -3.04 -5.80 14.44
N SER A 204 -2.02 -6.64 14.57
CA SER A 204 -2.19 -7.97 15.14
C SER A 204 -2.36 -7.95 16.65
N ASN A 205 -1.63 -7.09 17.38
CA ASN A 205 -1.68 -7.12 18.84
C ASN A 205 -2.69 -6.14 19.45
N LYS A 206 -3.04 -5.04 18.76
CA LYS A 206 -4.03 -4.07 19.28
C LYS A 206 -5.39 -4.14 18.62
N LEU A 207 -5.45 -4.43 17.33
CA LEU A 207 -6.73 -4.52 16.60
C LEU A 207 -7.21 -5.96 16.44
N GLU A 208 -6.36 -6.94 16.76
CA GLU A 208 -6.64 -8.37 16.61
C GLU A 208 -7.10 -8.73 15.18
N LYS A 209 -6.62 -7.98 14.18
CA LYS A 209 -6.95 -8.23 12.77
C LYS A 209 -5.82 -9.02 12.08
N PRO A 210 -6.15 -9.82 11.06
CA PRO A 210 -5.17 -10.49 10.22
C PRO A 210 -4.19 -9.50 9.57
N TYR A 211 -2.89 -9.82 9.66
CA TYR A 211 -1.82 -9.06 9.01
C TYR A 211 -0.92 -10.00 8.23
N LEU A 212 -0.78 -9.77 6.92
CA LEU A 212 0.01 -10.60 6.03
C LEU A 212 1.26 -9.89 5.52
N GLU A 213 2.41 -10.49 5.76
CA GLU A 213 3.68 -10.06 5.18
C GLU A 213 3.85 -10.69 3.80
N PHE A 214 3.28 -10.05 2.78
CA PHE A 214 3.21 -10.59 1.42
C PHE A 214 4.56 -11.03 0.86
N LEU A 215 5.50 -10.10 0.84
CA LEU A 215 6.82 -10.35 0.27
C LEU A 215 7.83 -10.53 1.40
N GLY A 216 7.83 -9.68 2.43
CA GLY A 216 8.73 -9.75 3.58
C GLY A 216 9.93 -8.81 3.42
N THR A 217 11.05 -9.11 4.11
CA THR A 217 12.21 -8.21 4.21
C THR A 217 13.43 -8.70 3.41
N HIS A 218 13.62 -8.05 2.26
CA HIS A 218 14.76 -7.96 1.33
C HIS A 218 15.60 -9.15 0.85
N GLU A 219 16.41 -9.81 1.67
CA GLU A 219 17.65 -10.39 1.10
C GLU A 219 17.42 -11.64 0.23
N ASN A 220 16.40 -12.44 0.53
CA ASN A 220 16.08 -13.67 -0.22
C ASN A 220 14.89 -13.53 -1.17
N GLN A 221 14.45 -12.33 -1.53
CA GLN A 221 13.14 -12.14 -2.19
C GLN A 221 13.21 -11.55 -3.59
N LYS A 222 14.42 -11.32 -4.12
CA LYS A 222 14.63 -10.82 -5.49
C LYS A 222 13.93 -11.67 -6.54
N PHE A 223 13.85 -12.99 -6.32
CA PHE A 223 13.17 -13.93 -7.22
C PHE A 223 11.65 -13.72 -7.32
N LEU A 224 11.05 -12.86 -6.47
CA LEU A 224 9.63 -12.49 -6.52
C LEU A 224 9.37 -11.24 -7.38
N PHE A 225 10.43 -10.62 -7.92
CA PHE A 225 10.35 -9.43 -8.74
C PHE A 225 10.87 -9.70 -10.15
N PHE A 226 10.49 -8.86 -11.10
CA PHE A 226 11.18 -8.75 -12.38
C PHE A 226 12.56 -8.08 -12.20
N ASP A 227 13.35 -8.04 -13.27
CA ASP A 227 14.73 -7.51 -13.26
C ASP A 227 14.82 -6.03 -12.86
N ASP A 228 13.73 -5.28 -12.93
CA ASP A 228 13.67 -3.89 -12.46
C ASP A 228 13.54 -3.76 -10.94
N TYR A 229 13.27 -4.86 -10.22
CA TYR A 229 13.06 -4.89 -8.77
C TYR A 229 11.92 -3.98 -8.26
N ILE A 230 11.04 -3.49 -9.15
CA ILE A 230 9.89 -2.66 -8.81
C ILE A 230 8.61 -3.47 -8.92
N ARG A 231 8.51 -4.24 -10.01
CA ARG A 231 7.33 -4.99 -10.40
C ARG A 231 7.46 -6.43 -9.93
N VAL A 232 6.39 -6.94 -9.33
CA VAL A 232 6.33 -8.32 -8.82
C VAL A 232 6.08 -9.25 -10.01
N ASN A 233 6.78 -10.40 -10.04
CA ASN A 233 6.64 -11.39 -11.10
C ASN A 233 5.55 -12.43 -10.78
N GLU A 234 5.34 -13.38 -11.69
CA GLU A 234 4.33 -14.42 -11.53
C GLU A 234 4.53 -15.28 -10.27
N THR A 235 5.77 -15.59 -9.89
CA THR A 235 6.08 -16.32 -8.66
C THR A 235 5.63 -15.52 -7.43
N GLY A 236 5.87 -14.21 -7.41
CA GLY A 236 5.41 -13.30 -6.37
C GLY A 236 3.88 -13.22 -6.28
N HIS A 237 3.19 -13.10 -7.42
CA HIS A 237 1.73 -13.08 -7.46
C HIS A 237 1.12 -14.40 -6.98
N ASN A 238 1.68 -15.55 -7.37
CA ASN A 238 1.24 -16.86 -6.89
C ASN A 238 1.42 -17.03 -5.38
N ARG A 239 2.58 -16.63 -4.83
CA ARG A 239 2.84 -16.66 -3.39
C ARG A 239 1.79 -15.85 -2.61
N ILE A 240 1.50 -14.64 -3.08
CA ILE A 240 0.53 -13.76 -2.43
C ILE A 240 -0.89 -14.34 -2.50
N ALA A 241 -1.29 -14.87 -3.65
CA ALA A 241 -2.58 -15.53 -3.81
C ALA A 241 -2.74 -16.72 -2.85
N ASN A 242 -1.68 -17.52 -2.67
CA ASN A 242 -1.68 -18.64 -1.72
C ASN A 242 -1.83 -18.15 -0.27
N LEU A 243 -1.06 -17.14 0.14
CA LEU A 243 -1.15 -16.58 1.50
C LEU A 243 -2.56 -16.04 1.80
N LEU A 244 -3.14 -15.32 0.84
CA LEU A 244 -4.51 -14.79 0.97
C LEU A 244 -5.54 -15.92 1.03
N PHE A 245 -5.43 -16.93 0.17
CA PHE A 245 -6.35 -18.06 0.16
C PHE A 245 -6.35 -18.80 1.51
N GLU A 246 -5.17 -19.12 2.04
CA GLU A 246 -5.05 -19.78 3.34
C GLU A 246 -5.58 -18.93 4.49
N THR A 247 -5.38 -17.62 4.43
CA THR A 247 -5.88 -16.69 5.43
C THR A 247 -7.40 -16.61 5.39
N LEU A 248 -7.98 -16.49 4.20
CA LEU A 248 -9.42 -16.46 4.01
C LEU A 248 -10.06 -17.77 4.47
N ARG A 249 -9.47 -18.92 4.13
CA ARG A 249 -9.97 -20.23 4.56
C ARG A 249 -10.05 -20.35 6.08
N LYS A 250 -9.07 -19.79 6.81
CA LYS A 250 -9.07 -19.75 8.28
C LYS A 250 -10.13 -18.80 8.83
N MET A 251 -10.37 -17.68 8.17
CA MET A 251 -11.35 -16.67 8.60
C MET A 251 -12.80 -17.05 8.27
N GLU A 252 -13.00 -17.83 7.21
CA GLU A 252 -14.31 -18.25 6.69
C GLU A 252 -14.31 -19.75 6.30
N PRO A 253 -14.19 -20.68 7.25
CA PRO A 253 -14.19 -22.12 6.95
C PRO A 253 -15.50 -22.56 6.28
N SER A 254 -16.62 -21.89 6.59
CA SER A 254 -17.95 -22.17 6.04
C SER A 254 -18.14 -21.70 4.59
N ILE A 255 -17.24 -20.84 4.08
CA ILE A 255 -17.30 -20.31 2.72
C ILE A 255 -16.30 -21.04 1.82
N ILE A 256 -15.16 -21.52 2.34
CA ILE A 256 -14.04 -21.95 1.48
C ILE A 256 -13.80 -23.49 1.47
N ASN A 257 -14.46 -24.24 2.37
CA ASN A 257 -14.48 -25.71 2.36
C ASN A 257 -15.72 -26.25 1.64
#